data_AF-A0AB39YAM8-F1
#
_entry.id   AF-A0AB39YAM8-F1
#
_cell.length_a   1.000
_cell.length_b   1.000
_cell.length_c   1.000
_cell.angle_alpha   90.00
_cell.angle_beta   90.00
_cell.angle_gamma   90.00
#
_symmetry.space_group_name_H-M   'P 1'
#
loop_
_entity.id
_entity.type
_entity.pdbx_description
1 polymer ?
#
loop_
_entity_poly.entity_id
_entity_poly.type
_entity_poly.pdbx_seq_one_letter_code
_entity_poly.pdbx_strand_id
1 'polypeptide(L)' 'MTDHHTGNHIGRSWAGHELEDACPCPKAPCGLVVQDGITENCDEHHWTAAKTTRQSHPADTCPAA' A
#
# COMPACT_ATOMS: atom_id res chain seq x y z
N MET A 1 -14.88 -5.15 12.39
CA MET A 1 -14.21 -5.76 11.22
C MET A 1 -13.75 -4.58 10.39
N THR A 2 -12.49 -4.18 10.52
CA THR A 2 -11.96 -3.04 9.77
C THR A 2 -11.81 -3.49 8.33
N ASP A 3 -12.60 -2.91 7.44
CA ASP A 3 -12.54 -3.24 6.03
C ASP A 3 -11.23 -2.68 5.47
N HIS A 4 -10.24 -3.55 5.27
CA HIS A 4 -8.93 -3.16 4.75
C HIS A 4 -8.96 -2.82 3.25
N HIS A 5 -10.13 -2.55 2.65
CA HIS A 5 -10.25 -2.06 1.28
C HIS A 5 -10.57 -0.57 1.21
N THR A 6 -10.89 0.08 2.33
CA THR A 6 -11.18 1.52 2.36
C THR A 6 -9.89 2.32 2.54
N GLY A 7 -9.69 3.36 1.73
CA GLY A 7 -8.55 4.27 1.85
C GLY A 7 -7.76 4.42 0.56
N ASN A 8 -6.58 5.04 0.65
CA ASN A 8 -5.67 5.16 -0.49
C ASN A 8 -4.79 3.91 -0.59
N HIS A 9 -4.61 3.39 -1.81
CA HIS A 9 -3.64 2.33 -2.07
C HIS A 9 -2.35 2.95 -2.56
N ILE A 10 -1.21 2.56 -1.98
CA ILE A 10 0.10 3.15 -2.28
C ILE A 10 1.15 2.09 -2.58
N GLY A 11 2.10 2.44 -3.44
CA GLY A 11 3.25 1.61 -3.80
C GLY A 11 4.55 2.40 -3.89
N ARG A 12 5.66 1.72 -3.58
CA ARG A 12 7.05 2.18 -3.71
C ARG A 12 7.70 1.60 -4.96
N SER A 13 7.23 0.46 -5.46
CA SER A 13 7.68 -0.12 -6.72
C SER A 13 7.35 0.83 -7.89
N TRP A 14 8.20 0.89 -8.92
CA TRP A 14 7.95 1.76 -10.09
C TRP A 14 6.83 1.22 -10.99
N ALA A 15 6.75 -0.10 -11.08
CA ALA A 15 5.69 -0.88 -11.70
C ALA A 15 5.53 -2.15 -10.85
N GLY A 16 4.42 -2.88 -11.01
CA GLY A 16 4.16 -4.06 -10.18
C GLY A 16 4.05 -3.72 -8.69
N HIS A 17 4.40 -4.68 -7.85
CA HIS A 17 4.22 -4.63 -6.40
C HIS A 17 5.28 -5.45 -5.64
N GLU A 18 6.50 -5.60 -6.19
CA GLU A 18 7.52 -6.49 -5.60
C GLU A 18 7.96 -6.06 -4.20
N LEU A 19 8.02 -4.74 -3.92
CA LEU A 19 8.31 -4.22 -2.58
C LEU A 19 7.11 -4.39 -1.63
N GLU A 20 5.90 -4.28 -2.14
CA GLU A 20 4.66 -4.44 -1.39
C GLU A 20 4.39 -5.91 -1.04
N ASP A 21 4.80 -6.85 -1.89
CA ASP A 21 4.73 -8.30 -1.67
C ASP A 21 5.57 -8.74 -0.48
N ALA A 22 6.71 -8.08 -0.26
CA ALA A 22 7.66 -8.42 0.78
C ALA A 22 7.33 -7.77 2.14
N CYS A 23 6.47 -6.74 2.18
CA CYS A 23 6.23 -5.96 3.39
C CYS A 23 5.11 -6.57 4.26
N PRO A 24 5.02 -6.24 5.57
CA PRO A 24 3.98 -6.76 6.45
C PRO A 24 2.64 -6.02 6.36
N CYS A 25 2.55 -4.92 5.61
CA CYS A 25 1.35 -4.08 5.57
C CYS A 25 0.13 -4.82 4.97
N PRO A 26 -1.11 -4.44 5.31
CA PRO A 26 -2.30 -4.90 4.60
C PRO A 26 -2.25 -4.49 3.13
N LYS A 27 -2.66 -5.41 2.24
CA LYS A 27 -2.69 -5.20 0.79
C LYS A 27 -4.13 -5.13 0.31
N ALA A 28 -4.35 -4.27 -0.67
CA ALA A 28 -5.58 -4.22 -1.43
C ALA A 28 -5.57 -5.29 -2.54
N PRO A 29 -6.73 -5.58 -3.16
CA PRO A 29 -6.83 -6.56 -4.26
C PRO A 29 -5.94 -6.23 -5.47
N CYS A 30 -5.56 -4.97 -5.67
CA CYS A 30 -4.62 -4.57 -6.71
C CYS A 30 -3.14 -4.85 -6.39
N GLY A 31 -2.84 -5.41 -5.22
CA GLY A 31 -1.47 -5.72 -4.76
C GLY A 31 -0.75 -4.57 -4.06
N LEU A 32 -1.27 -3.34 -4.12
CA LEU A 32 -0.71 -2.19 -3.40
C LEU A 32 -1.08 -2.18 -1.91
N VAL A 33 -0.33 -1.43 -1.12
CA VAL A 33 -0.54 -1.32 0.33
C VAL A 33 -1.67 -0.35 0.67
N VAL A 34 -2.50 -0.70 1.63
CA VAL A 34 -3.56 0.15 2.17
C VAL A 34 -2.92 1.17 3.11
N GLN A 35 -2.98 2.46 2.76
CA GLN A 35 -2.26 3.52 3.44
C GLN A 35 -2.60 3.62 4.94
N ASP A 36 -3.89 3.44 5.29
CA ASP A 36 -4.35 3.51 6.67
C ASP A 36 -3.98 2.26 7.50
N GLY A 37 -3.51 1.20 6.85
CA GLY A 37 -3.08 -0.05 7.48
C GLY A 37 -1.57 -0.17 7.67
N ILE A 38 -0.78 0.83 7.32
CA ILE A 38 0.69 0.76 7.38
C ILE A 38 1.13 0.47 8.82
N THR A 39 1.89 -0.61 8.99
CA THR A 39 2.42 -1.03 10.29
C THR A 39 3.72 -0.28 10.63
N GLU A 40 4.00 -0.06 11.91
CA GLU A 40 5.26 0.53 12.37
C GLU A 40 6.52 -0.26 11.98
N ASN A 41 6.39 -1.58 11.78
CA ASN A 41 7.47 -2.50 11.41
C ASN A 41 7.75 -2.55 9.90
N CYS A 42 7.22 -1.60 9.10
CA CYS A 42 7.41 -1.60 7.65
C CYS A 42 8.52 -0.64 7.22
N ASP A 43 9.62 -1.20 6.70
CA ASP A 43 10.77 -0.43 6.21
C ASP A 43 10.54 0.24 4.84
N GLU A 44 9.36 0.05 4.24
CA GLU A 44 8.99 0.61 2.94
C GLU A 44 7.99 1.78 3.05
N HIS A 45 6.86 1.55 3.73
CA HIS A 45 5.71 2.46 3.73
C HIS A 45 5.58 3.27 5.02
N HIS A 46 6.17 2.82 6.13
CA HIS A 46 6.14 3.59 7.36
C HIS A 46 6.86 4.93 7.16
N TRP A 47 6.37 5.98 7.80
CA TRP A 47 6.88 7.34 7.59
C TRP A 47 8.35 7.48 7.98
N THR A 48 8.84 6.67 8.93
CA THR A 48 10.25 6.65 9.35
C THR A 48 11.19 6.17 8.26
N ALA A 49 10.72 5.39 7.28
CA ALA A 49 11.52 4.98 6.14
C ALA A 49 11.85 6.17 5.21
N ALA A 50 11.10 7.27 5.30
CA ALA A 50 11.28 8.49 4.51
C ALA A 50 11.36 8.27 2.98
N LYS A 51 10.69 7.24 2.47
CA LYS A 51 10.65 6.90 1.04
C LYS A 51 9.48 7.59 0.33
N THR A 52 9.66 7.91 -0.94
CA THR A 52 8.64 8.56 -1.78
C THR A 52 7.64 7.55 -2.34
N THR A 53 6.36 7.93 -2.41
CA THR A 53 5.30 7.13 -3.05
C THR A 53 5.42 7.25 -4.55
N ARG A 54 5.41 6.11 -5.26
CA ARG A 54 5.56 6.05 -6.73
C ARG A 54 4.27 5.67 -7.43
N GLN A 55 3.39 4.95 -6.74
CA GLN A 55 2.08 4.57 -7.22
C GLN A 55 1.05 4.96 -6.17
N SER A 56 -0.07 5.57 -6.56
CA SER A 56 -1.17 5.84 -5.64
C SER A 56 -2.52 5.95 -6.36
N HIS A 57 -3.57 5.39 -5.77
CA HIS A 57 -4.95 5.64 -6.18
C HIS A 57 -5.92 5.45 -5.00
N PRO A 58 -7.07 6.14 -4.99
CA PRO A 58 -8.12 5.87 -4.02
C PRO A 58 -8.76 4.50 -4.27
N ALA A 59 -9.24 3.85 -3.20
CA ALA A 59 -9.91 2.55 -3.26
C ALA A 59 -11.04 2.50 -4.31
N ASP A 60 -11.81 3.58 -4.43
CA ASP A 60 -12.94 3.68 -5.37
C ASP A 60 -12.52 3.62 -6.85
N THR A 61 -11.25 3.85 -7.15
CA THR A 61 -10.69 3.73 -8.51
C THR A 61 -9.68 2.58 -8.62
N CYS A 62 -9.75 1.62 -7.70
CA CYS A 62 -8.90 0.44 -7.73
C CYS A 62 -9.16 -0.35 -9.02
N PRO A 63 -8.13 -0.68 -9.81
CA PRO A 63 -8.30 -1.41 -11.07
C PRO A 63 -8.74 -2.87 -10.89
N ALA A 64 -8.73 -3.37 -9.65
CA ALA A 64 -9.15 -4.71 -9.29
C ALA A 64 -10.48 -4.75 -8.52
N ALA A 65 -11.20 -3.61 -8.45
CA ALA A 65 -12.53 -3.51 -7.84
C ALA A 65 -13.63 -4.11 -8.72
#